data_AF-A0A929J4X4-F1
#
_entry.id   AF-A0A929J4X4-F1
#
_cell.length_a   1.000
_cell.length_b   1.000
_cell.length_c   1.000
_cell.angle_alpha   90.00
_cell.angle_beta   90.00
_cell.angle_gamma   90.00
#
_symmetry.space_group_name_H-M   'P 1'
#
loop_
_entity.id
_entity.type
_entity.pdbx_description
1 polymer ?
#
loop_
_entity_poly.entity_id
_entity_poly.type
_entity_poly.pdbx_seq_one_letter_code
_entity_poly.pdbx_strand_id
1 'polypeptide(L)'
;FSFGVFHSVGISLVHDYFTGSHQGRGQALYASVSFGGGVAVGSLVSGLLWDQWGASTLFVFASCCTVLAMAIVWRFIERQESNSKISVI
;
A
#
# COMPACT_ATOMS: atom_id res chain seq x y z
N PHE A 1 4.11 -9.65 12.69
CA PHE A 1 2.75 -9.06 12.80
C PHE A 1 2.53 -7.80 11.94
N SER A 2 3.54 -7.19 11.30
CA SER A 2 3.36 -5.95 10.50
C SER A 2 2.68 -6.14 9.15
N PHE A 3 3.04 -7.19 8.40
CA PHE A 3 2.47 -7.46 7.07
C PHE A 3 0.95 -7.67 7.12
N GLY A 4 0.47 -8.46 8.10
CA GLY A 4 -0.97 -8.73 8.26
C GLY A 4 -1.78 -7.47 8.49
N VAL A 5 -1.34 -6.59 9.39
CA VAL A 5 -2.02 -5.30 9.67
C VAL A 5 -2.02 -4.42 8.42
N PHE A 6 -0.87 -4.25 7.76
CA PHE A 6 -0.77 -3.48 6.52
C PHE A 6 -1.72 -4.01 5.44
N HIS A 7 -1.75 -5.33 5.24
CA HIS A 7 -2.57 -5.97 4.24
C HIS A 7 -4.07 -5.82 4.55
N SER A 8 -4.48 -6.08 5.79
CA SER A 8 -5.88 -5.91 6.21
C SER A 8 -6.37 -4.47 6.06
N VAL A 9 -5.55 -3.49 6.43
CA VAL A 9 -5.88 -2.06 6.24
C VAL A 9 -5.96 -1.74 4.74
N GLY A 10 -5.04 -2.24 3.91
CA GLY A 10 -5.08 -2.07 2.46
C GLY A 10 -6.37 -2.59 1.83
N ILE A 11 -6.80 -3.80 2.21
CA ILE A 11 -8.06 -4.39 1.73
C ILE A 11 -9.26 -3.54 2.18
N SER A 12 -9.28 -3.08 3.44
CA SER A 12 -10.35 -2.21 3.95
C SER A 12 -10.44 -0.91 3.16
N LEU A 13 -9.30 -0.27 2.88
CA LEU A 13 -9.27 0.96 2.09
C LEU A 13 -9.77 0.72 0.66
N VAL A 14 -9.35 -0.36 0.01
CA VAL A 14 -9.85 -0.71 -1.33
C VAL A 14 -11.36 -0.94 -1.29
N HIS A 15 -11.86 -1.60 -0.25
CA HIS A 15 -13.28 -1.83 -0.06
C HIS A 15 -14.07 -0.51 0.12
N ASP A 16 -13.52 0.42 0.89
CA ASP A 16 -14.16 1.71 1.18
C ASP A 16 -14.11 2.67 -0.02
N TYR A 17 -13.00 2.72 -0.76
CA TYR A 17 -12.82 3.61 -1.91
C TYR A 17 -13.49 3.10 -3.19
N PHE A 18 -13.57 1.78 -3.39
CA PHE A 18 -14.15 1.18 -4.60
C PHE A 18 -15.44 0.43 -4.25
N THR A 19 -16.59 1.11 -4.37
CA THR A 19 -17.91 0.53 -4.04
C THR A 19 -18.69 0.05 -5.28
N GLY A 20 -19.66 -0.83 -5.06
CA GLY A 20 -20.56 -1.34 -6.10
C GLY A 20 -19.84 -2.12 -7.22
N SER A 21 -20.19 -1.84 -8.48
CA SER A 21 -19.65 -2.52 -9.68
C SER A 21 -18.13 -2.41 -9.84
N HIS A 22 -17.48 -1.48 -9.13
CA HIS A 22 -16.04 -1.23 -9.22
C HIS A 22 -15.19 -2.01 -8.20
N GLN A 23 -15.80 -2.74 -7.25
CA GLN A 23 -15.08 -3.55 -6.24
C GLN A 23 -14.08 -4.53 -6.88
N GLY A 24 -14.53 -5.32 -7.86
CA GLY A 24 -13.66 -6.31 -8.52
C GLY A 24 -12.48 -5.67 -9.26
N ARG A 25 -12.69 -4.47 -9.82
CA ARG A 25 -11.63 -3.69 -10.48
C ARG A 25 -10.64 -3.10 -9.47
N GLY A 26 -11.14 -2.60 -8.34
CA GLY A 26 -10.31 -2.10 -7.24
C GLY A 26 -9.42 -3.18 -6.63
N GLN A 27 -9.97 -4.38 -6.39
CA GLN A 27 -9.21 -5.53 -5.89
C GLN A 27 -8.17 -6.01 -6.90
N ALA A 28 -8.53 -6.07 -8.19
CA ALA A 28 -7.58 -6.41 -9.25
C ALA A 28 -6.45 -5.38 -9.37
N LEU A 29 -6.75 -4.09 -9.24
CA LEU A 29 -5.74 -3.03 -9.22
C LEU A 29 -4.81 -3.15 -8.00
N TYR A 30 -5.38 -3.31 -6.80
CA TYR A 30 -4.60 -3.49 -5.57
C TYR A 30 -3.67 -4.70 -5.67
N ALA A 31 -4.18 -5.84 -6.15
CA ALA A 31 -3.39 -7.06 -6.30
C ALA A 31 -2.29 -6.91 -7.37
N SER A 32 -2.63 -6.37 -8.54
CA SER A 32 -1.65 -6.19 -9.64
C SER A 32 -0.55 -5.20 -9.30
N VAL A 33 -0.85 -4.12 -8.59
CA VAL A 33 0.15 -3.14 -8.14
C VAL A 33 0.98 -3.71 -6.98
N SER A 34 0.34 -4.31 -5.97
CA SER A 34 1.03 -4.75 -4.76
C SER A 34 1.86 -6.02 -4.95
N PHE A 35 1.27 -7.04 -5.60
CA PHE A 35 1.90 -8.35 -5.78
C PHE A 35 2.47 -8.58 -7.18
N GLY A 36 2.01 -7.81 -8.18
CA GLY A 36 2.55 -7.86 -9.53
C GLY A 36 3.68 -6.87 -9.73
N GLY A 37 3.34 -5.69 -10.25
CA GLY A 37 4.29 -4.65 -10.65
C GLY A 37 5.22 -4.20 -9.52
N GLY A 38 4.69 -4.02 -8.31
CA GLY A 38 5.49 -3.63 -7.14
C GLY A 38 6.56 -4.65 -6.78
N VAL A 39 6.23 -5.95 -6.81
CA VAL A 39 7.20 -7.02 -6.54
C VAL A 39 8.23 -7.12 -7.66
N ALA A 40 7.80 -7.03 -8.92
CA ALA A 40 8.70 -7.07 -10.08
C ALA A 40 9.73 -5.93 -10.05
N VAL A 41 9.26 -4.69 -9.86
CA VAL A 41 10.11 -3.49 -9.77
C VAL A 41 10.99 -3.56 -8.53
N GLY A 42 10.42 -3.91 -7.38
CA GLY A 42 11.16 -4.03 -6.12
C GLY A 42 12.28 -5.06 -6.19
N SER A 43 12.00 -6.24 -6.77
CA SER A 43 12.99 -7.31 -6.93
C SER A 43 14.13 -6.89 -7.85
N LEU A 44 13.80 -6.30 -9.02
CA LEU A 44 14.80 -5.81 -9.98
C LEU A 44 15.70 -4.74 -9.36
N VAL A 45 15.10 -3.70 -8.76
CA VAL A 45 15.83 -2.60 -8.13
C VAL A 45 16.68 -3.12 -6.98
N SER A 46 16.13 -4.01 -6.14
CA SER A 46 16.88 -4.57 -5.02
C SER A 46 18.07 -5.42 -5.45
N GLY A 47 17.94 -6.20 -6.52
CA GLY A 47 19.02 -7.00 -7.08
C GLY A 47 20.15 -6.13 -7.61
N LEU A 48 19.81 -5.08 -8.37
CA LEU A 48 20.79 -4.13 -8.91
C LEU A 48 21.53 -3.37 -7.79
N LEU A 49 20.80 -2.90 -6.77
CA LEU A 49 21.39 -2.20 -5.63
C LEU A 49 22.31 -3.11 -4.80
N TRP A 50 21.90 -4.36 -4.60
CA TRP A 50 22.69 -5.33 -3.86
C TRP A 50 23.99 -5.68 -4.58
N ASP A 51 23.92 -5.93 -5.89
CA ASP A 51 25.07 -6.34 -6.69
C ASP A 51 26.13 -5.24 -6.81
N GLN A 52 25.69 -3.98 -6.98
CA GLN A 52 26.61 -2.85 -7.17
C GLN A 52 27.11 -2.23 -5.88
N TRP A 53 26.24 -2.09 -4.86
CA TRP A 53 26.52 -1.28 -3.66
C TRP A 53 26.27 -2.03 -2.34
N GLY A 54 25.92 -3.31 -2.40
CA GLY A 54 25.76 -4.18 -1.25
C GLY A 54 24.51 -3.92 -0.41
N ALA A 55 24.38 -4.72 0.66
CA ALA A 55 23.20 -4.76 1.52
C ALA A 55 22.90 -3.43 2.23
N SER A 56 23.93 -2.71 2.70
CA SER A 56 23.78 -1.47 3.45
C SER A 56 22.96 -0.44 2.67
N THR A 57 23.35 -0.20 1.42
CA THR A 57 22.69 0.79 0.54
C THR A 57 21.26 0.39 0.23
N LEU A 58 21.00 -0.91 0.03
CA LEU A 58 19.65 -1.43 -0.17
C LEU A 58 18.74 -1.15 1.03
N PHE A 59 19.21 -1.43 2.26
CA PHE A 59 18.39 -1.21 3.45
C PHE A 59 18.13 0.28 3.72
N VAL A 60 19.12 1.14 3.50
CA VAL A 60 18.93 2.60 3.59
C VAL A 60 17.91 3.08 2.56
N PHE A 61 18.02 2.60 1.31
CA PHE A 61 17.06 2.92 0.26
C PHE A 61 15.64 2.46 0.61
N ALA A 62 15.48 1.23 1.08
CA ALA A 62 14.19 0.69 1.52
C ALA A 62 13.60 1.48 2.71
N SER A 63 14.44 1.92 3.64
CA SER A 63 14.04 2.79 4.74
C SER A 63 13.51 4.14 4.23
N CYS A 64 14.19 4.78 3.28
CA CYS A 64 13.72 6.01 2.65
C CYS A 64 12.38 5.81 1.94
N CYS A 65 12.20 4.72 1.18
CA CYS A 65 10.92 4.40 0.56
C CYS A 65 9.79 4.23 1.58
N THR A 66 10.08 3.60 2.73
CA THR A 66 9.09 3.41 3.81
C THR A 66 8.68 4.73 4.44
N VAL A 67 9.62 5.64 4.69
CA VAL A 67 9.32 6.99 5.21
C VAL A 67 8.49 7.80 4.21
N LEU A 68 8.80 7.71 2.91
CA LEU A 68 8.00 8.36 1.87
C LEU A 68 6.56 7.79 1.82
N ALA A 69 6.41 6.47 1.88
CA ALA A 69 5.09 5.84 1.92
C ALA A 69 4.27 6.29 3.14
N MET A 70 4.92 6.38 4.31
CA MET A 70 4.29 6.90 5.52
C MET A 70 3.83 8.35 5.36
N ALA A 71 4.67 9.22 4.76
CA ALA A 71 4.31 10.61 4.51
C ALA A 71 3.12 10.76 3.53
N ILE A 72 3.06 9.90 2.50
CA ILE A 72 1.94 9.86 1.55
C ILE A 72 0.65 9.44 2.27
N VAL A 73 0.69 8.34 3.03
CA VAL A 73 -0.45 7.86 3.82
C VAL A 73 -0.93 8.94 4.78
N TRP A 74 -0.03 9.57 5.51
CA TRP A 74 -0.36 10.62 6.48
C TRP A 74 -1.09 11.80 5.83
N ARG A 75 -0.70 12.18 4.61
CA ARG A 75 -1.24 13.35 3.93
C ARG A 75 -2.52 13.08 3.15
N PHE A 76 -2.70 11.88 2.62
CA PHE A 76 -3.79 11.57 1.69
C PHE A 76 -4.90 10.69 2.28
N ILE A 77 -4.61 9.92 3.34
CA ILE A 77 -5.64 9.12 3.99
C ILE A 77 -6.28 9.99 5.08
N GLU A 78 -7.30 10.74 4.67
CA GLU A 78 -8.23 11.36 5.61
C GLU A 78 -9.12 10.28 6.23
N ARG A 79 -9.21 10.29 7.56
CA ARG A 79 -10.08 9.37 8.29
C ARG A 79 -11.53 9.73 7.95
N GLN A 80 -12.16 8.92 7.10
CA GLN A 80 -13.62 8.95 6.94
C GLN A 80 -14.22 8.58 8.29
N GLU A 81 -14.68 9.59 9.05
CA GLU A 81 -15.56 9.34 10.17
C GLU A 81 -16.82 8.69 9.61
N SER A 82 -17.02 7.42 9.99
CA SER A 82 -18.26 6.69 9.75
C SER A 82 -19.42 7.49 10.35
N ASN A 83 -20.04 8.34 9.55
CA ASN A 83 -21.29 9.01 9.88
C ASN A 83 -22.46 8.03 9.66
N SER A 84 -22.37 6.84 10.25
CA SER A 84 -23.42 5.82 10.27
C SER A 84 -24.30 5.96 11.52
N LYS A 85 -24.62 7.19 11.92
CA LYS A 85 -25.65 7.48 12.92
C LYS A 85 -26.30 8.82 12.56
N ILE A 86 -27.40 8.77 11.80
CA ILE A 86 -28.56 9.71 11.72
C ILE A 86 -29.20 9.53 10.32
N SER A 87 -29.89 8.41 10.13
CA SER A 87 -31.01 8.31 9.19
C SER A 87 -31.91 7.13 9.61
N VAL A 88 -32.12 7.03 10.92
CA VAL A 88 -33.23 6.28 11.53
C VAL A 88 -33.88 7.24 12.52
N ILE A 89 -34.46 8.30 11.97
CA ILE A 89 -35.55 9.08 12.57
C ILE A 89 -36.37 9.65 11.41
#